data_AF-A0A6P8XN66-F1
#
_entry.id   AF-A0A6P8XN66-F1
#
_cell.length_a   1.000
_cell.length_b   1.000
_cell.length_c   1.000
_cell.angle_alpha   90.00
_cell.angle_beta   90.00
_cell.angle_gamma   90.00
#
_symmetry.space_group_name_H-M   'P 1'
#
loop_
_entity.id
_entity.type
_entity.pdbx_description
1 polymer ?
#
loop_
_entity_poly.entity_id
_entity_poly.type
_entity_poly.pdbx_seq_one_letter_code
_entity_poly.pdbx_strand_id
1 'polypeptide(L)'
;MYGYLDRCPGIYCGRSQLDNGSWSICGVCPRGSRVNASYACTPCRDELSTYSWLYLGFMTMLPLMMHCFFIDMDAKDRKFSRKQLILTASAFVEVALAAILATLFMEPMWELRLYACEVRKLTDWYTLFYNPNPNYEATYHCTQEAVYPLQTIVLVYYFLCLLNMFLIRPLISSLFDVRGKAPIYSALYFLPLLTLIHGTCCGLIYYSFPYLSIAMSMVATAIHYAMKLDQTQKALLLSSVWEMKNVVIISVHWLLLAFGIASLNYHYTLLCLVPFPSLFYILTVRFTDPGEFREIESRI
;
A
#
# COMPACT_ATOMS: atom_id res chain seq x y z
N MET A 1 -45.67 8.95 12.21
CA MET A 1 -45.70 9.47 10.84
C MET A 1 -44.25 9.42 10.34
N TYR A 2 -43.89 8.40 9.56
CA TYR A 2 -42.53 8.32 8.98
C TYR A 2 -42.43 9.42 7.92
N GLY A 3 -41.95 10.59 8.32
CA GLY A 3 -41.73 11.71 7.42
C GLY A 3 -40.64 11.34 6.43
N TYR A 4 -40.99 11.22 5.16
CA TYR A 4 -40.02 11.09 4.08
C TYR A 4 -39.15 12.36 4.09
N LEU A 5 -37.84 12.21 4.30
CA LEU A 5 -36.91 13.33 4.13
C LEU A 5 -36.85 13.71 2.65
N ASP A 6 -36.94 15.01 2.38
CA ASP A 6 -36.68 15.52 1.03
C ASP A 6 -35.25 15.22 0.61
N ARG A 7 -35.13 14.71 -0.62
CA ARG A 7 -33.85 14.34 -1.21
C ARG A 7 -32.94 15.56 -1.36
N CYS A 8 -31.74 15.44 -0.83
CA CYS A 8 -30.65 16.37 -1.05
C CYS A 8 -30.21 16.39 -2.53
N PRO A 9 -29.83 17.56 -3.11
CA PRO A 9 -29.14 17.59 -4.38
C PRO A 9 -27.82 16.79 -4.25
N GLY A 10 -27.45 16.04 -5.27
CA GLY A 10 -26.23 15.22 -5.26
C GLY A 10 -26.35 13.88 -4.52
N ILE A 11 -25.29 13.07 -4.61
CA ILE A 11 -25.26 11.70 -4.08
C ILE A 11 -24.58 11.58 -2.71
N TYR A 12 -23.75 12.56 -2.33
CA TYR A 12 -22.99 12.56 -1.08
C TYR A 12 -23.46 13.60 -0.06
N CYS A 13 -24.44 14.43 -0.42
CA CYS A 13 -25.05 15.38 0.50
C CYS A 13 -26.15 14.69 1.33
N GLY A 14 -26.23 15.03 2.62
CA GLY A 14 -27.24 14.50 3.51
C GLY A 14 -27.66 15.51 4.58
N ARG A 15 -28.56 15.06 5.46
CA ARG A 15 -29.00 15.83 6.63
C ARG A 15 -28.57 15.14 7.91
N SER A 16 -28.04 15.90 8.86
CA SER A 16 -27.78 15.43 10.22
C SER A 16 -28.98 15.71 11.11
N GLN A 17 -29.18 14.87 12.12
CA GLN A 17 -30.18 15.10 13.16
C GLN A 17 -29.59 16.06 14.20
N LEU A 18 -30.29 17.15 14.50
CA LEU A 18 -29.92 18.12 15.53
C LEU A 18 -30.42 17.64 16.91
N ASP A 19 -29.81 18.14 17.98
CA ASP A 19 -30.17 17.80 19.37
C ASP A 19 -31.65 18.09 19.70
N ASN A 20 -32.25 19.06 19.00
CA ASN A 20 -33.66 19.43 19.14
C ASN A 20 -34.62 18.43 18.44
N GLY A 21 -34.11 17.33 17.87
CA GLY A 21 -34.87 16.35 17.10
C GLY A 21 -35.24 16.79 15.68
N SER A 22 -34.88 18.02 15.29
CA SER A 22 -35.06 18.54 13.93
C SER A 22 -33.94 18.09 13.00
N TRP A 23 -34.17 18.18 11.68
CA TRP A 23 -33.18 17.86 10.66
C TRP A 23 -32.43 19.11 10.21
N SER A 24 -31.13 18.98 9.96
CA SER A 24 -30.31 20.05 9.41
C SER A 24 -30.71 20.40 7.98
N ILE A 25 -30.20 21.54 7.52
CA ILE A 25 -30.16 21.89 6.10
C ILE A 25 -29.27 20.85 5.39
N CYS A 26 -29.56 20.60 4.12
CA CYS A 26 -28.75 19.71 3.29
C CYS A 26 -27.29 20.19 3.22
N GLY A 27 -26.34 19.30 3.49
CA GLY A 27 -24.92 19.63 3.46
C GLY A 27 -24.01 18.42 3.57
N VAL A 28 -22.77 18.68 3.98
CA VAL A 28 -21.76 17.66 4.22
C VAL A 28 -22.09 16.86 5.49
N CYS A 29 -21.93 15.53 5.44
CA CYS A 29 -22.06 14.73 6.66
C CYS A 29 -20.83 14.91 7.56
N PRO A 30 -20.98 14.72 8.89
CA PRO A 30 -19.84 14.72 9.78
C PRO A 30 -18.86 13.59 9.43
N ARG A 31 -17.59 13.77 9.80
CA ARG A 31 -16.53 12.77 9.62
C ARG A 31 -16.97 11.42 10.22
N GLY A 32 -16.65 10.32 9.54
CA GLY A 32 -17.07 8.98 9.96
C GLY A 32 -18.55 8.67 9.74
N SER A 33 -19.27 9.51 8.99
CA SER A 33 -20.66 9.27 8.62
C SER A 33 -20.88 9.24 7.12
N ARG A 34 -21.92 8.53 6.68
CA ARG A 34 -22.33 8.42 5.28
C ARG A 34 -23.83 8.63 5.15
N VAL A 35 -24.25 9.11 3.97
CA VAL A 35 -25.67 9.25 3.61
C VAL A 35 -26.31 7.88 3.39
N ASN A 36 -27.44 7.63 4.06
CA ASN A 36 -28.25 6.42 3.88
C ASN A 36 -29.35 6.63 2.80
N ALA A 37 -30.11 5.57 2.46
CA ALA A 37 -31.21 5.59 1.50
C ALA A 37 -32.31 6.62 1.83
N SER A 38 -32.45 7.00 3.11
CA SER A 38 -33.36 8.05 3.58
C SER A 38 -32.75 9.47 3.53
N TYR A 39 -31.61 9.66 2.88
CA TYR A 39 -30.90 10.95 2.76
C TYR A 39 -30.40 11.55 4.10
N ALA A 40 -30.41 10.75 5.16
CA ALA A 40 -29.86 11.11 6.47
C ALA A 40 -28.39 10.67 6.58
N CYS A 41 -27.58 11.47 7.27
CA CYS A 41 -26.21 11.13 7.64
C CYS A 41 -26.22 10.16 8.82
N THR A 42 -25.69 8.95 8.62
CA THR A 42 -25.57 7.92 9.65
C THR A 42 -24.11 7.56 9.88
N PRO A 43 -23.66 7.40 11.13
CA PRO A 43 -22.29 7.02 11.44
C PRO A 43 -21.99 5.61 10.93
N CYS A 44 -20.80 5.42 10.35
CA CYS A 44 -20.33 4.12 9.89
C CYS A 44 -19.78 3.35 11.10
N ARG A 45 -20.45 2.25 11.46
CA ARG A 45 -20.04 1.35 12.56
C ARG A 45 -19.81 -0.08 12.07
N ASP A 46 -19.69 -0.26 10.77
CA ASP A 46 -19.43 -1.55 10.16
C ASP A 46 -17.97 -1.93 10.37
N GLU A 47 -17.71 -3.21 10.65
CA GLU A 47 -16.35 -3.71 10.75
C GLU A 47 -15.67 -3.74 9.39
N LEU A 48 -14.35 -3.52 9.39
CA LEU A 48 -13.56 -3.49 8.17
C LEU A 48 -13.56 -4.85 7.46
N SER A 49 -13.94 -4.87 6.19
CA SER A 49 -13.94 -6.09 5.37
C SER A 49 -12.53 -6.68 5.21
N THR A 50 -12.42 -7.99 4.99
CA THR A 50 -11.13 -8.67 4.75
C THR A 50 -10.37 -8.07 3.57
N TYR A 51 -11.08 -7.69 2.50
CA TYR A 51 -10.46 -7.04 1.33
C TYR A 51 -9.86 -5.69 1.68
N SER A 52 -10.58 -4.89 2.48
CA SER A 52 -10.09 -3.59 2.97
C SER A 52 -8.91 -3.74 3.93
N TRP A 53 -8.87 -4.79 4.76
CA TRP A 53 -7.69 -5.13 5.57
C TRP A 53 -6.47 -5.47 4.70
N LEU A 54 -6.66 -6.27 3.65
CA LEU A 54 -5.60 -6.59 2.70
C LEU A 54 -5.12 -5.33 1.97
N TYR A 55 -6.02 -4.44 1.56
CA TYR A 55 -5.65 -3.14 1.01
C TYR A 55 -4.76 -2.32 1.96
N LEU A 56 -5.12 -2.23 3.25
CA LEU A 56 -4.27 -1.55 4.23
C LEU A 56 -2.92 -2.25 4.38
N GLY A 57 -2.91 -3.58 4.41
CA GLY A 57 -1.68 -4.38 4.39
C GLY A 57 -0.79 -4.04 3.22
N PHE A 58 -1.34 -3.94 2.01
CA PHE A 58 -0.61 -3.54 0.81
C PHE A 58 0.02 -2.14 0.97
N MET A 59 -0.76 -1.17 1.44
CA MET A 59 -0.25 0.19 1.69
C MET A 59 0.84 0.24 2.76
N THR A 60 0.79 -0.64 3.77
CA THR A 60 1.88 -0.75 4.76
C THR A 60 3.16 -1.38 4.20
N MET A 61 3.03 -2.32 3.27
CA MET A 61 4.19 -3.00 2.66
C MET A 61 4.98 -2.09 1.72
N LEU A 62 4.34 -1.13 1.04
CA LEU A 62 5.01 -0.25 0.08
C LEU A 62 6.20 0.54 0.68
N PRO A 63 6.06 1.30 1.78
CA PRO A 63 7.20 1.95 2.43
C PRO A 63 8.28 0.97 2.91
N LEU A 64 7.88 -0.18 3.45
CA LEU A 64 8.82 -1.19 3.94
C LEU A 64 9.69 -1.74 2.80
N MET A 65 9.06 -2.10 1.67
CA MET A 65 9.76 -2.56 0.48
C MET A 65 10.72 -1.50 -0.06
N MET A 66 10.29 -0.23 -0.12
CA MET A 66 11.13 0.87 -0.57
C MET A 66 12.33 1.09 0.39
N HIS A 67 12.12 1.05 1.70
CA HIS A 67 13.21 1.10 2.67
C HIS A 67 14.21 -0.04 2.47
N CYS A 68 13.73 -1.28 2.37
CA CYS A 68 14.59 -2.44 2.14
C CYS A 68 15.38 -2.32 0.84
N PHE A 69 14.75 -1.85 -0.24
CA PHE A 69 15.40 -1.63 -1.53
C PHE A 69 16.54 -0.59 -1.44
N PHE A 70 16.27 0.59 -0.87
CA PHE A 70 17.30 1.63 -0.75
C PHE A 70 18.43 1.24 0.21
N ILE A 71 18.13 0.51 1.28
CA ILE A 71 19.14 -0.02 2.20
C ILE A 71 20.03 -1.06 1.50
N ASP A 72 19.44 -1.97 0.70
CA ASP A 72 20.22 -2.98 -0.03
C ASP A 72 21.10 -2.36 -1.12
N MET A 73 20.56 -1.37 -1.84
CA MET A 73 21.28 -0.66 -2.89
C MET A 73 22.47 0.16 -2.35
N ASP A 74 22.36 0.70 -1.14
CA ASP A 74 23.45 1.42 -0.45
C ASP A 74 24.54 0.45 0.02
N ALA A 75 24.15 -0.72 0.54
CA ALA A 75 25.10 -1.71 1.06
C ALA A 75 26.05 -2.26 -0.03
N LYS A 76 25.57 -2.42 -1.28
CA LYS A 76 26.32 -3.00 -2.44
C LYS A 76 27.00 -4.35 -2.17
N ASP A 77 26.72 -4.99 -1.04
CA ASP A 77 27.34 -6.22 -0.59
C ASP A 77 26.58 -7.45 -1.10
N ARG A 78 27.34 -8.51 -1.42
CA ARG A 78 26.78 -9.81 -1.82
C ARG A 78 26.18 -10.59 -0.64
N LYS A 79 26.53 -10.24 0.60
CA LYS A 79 26.04 -10.86 1.84
C LYS A 79 25.39 -9.80 2.72
N PHE A 80 24.47 -10.22 3.59
CA PHE A 80 23.89 -9.31 4.58
C PHE A 80 24.98 -8.82 5.55
N SER A 81 25.34 -7.55 5.42
CA SER A 81 26.21 -6.88 6.38
C SER A 81 25.46 -6.69 7.71
N ARG A 82 26.17 -6.73 8.85
CA ARG A 82 25.59 -6.44 10.17
C ARG A 82 24.91 -5.07 10.19
N LYS A 83 25.50 -4.09 9.51
CA LYS A 83 24.94 -2.73 9.35
C LYS A 83 23.62 -2.75 8.61
N GLN A 84 23.55 -3.50 7.52
CA GLN A 84 22.34 -3.66 6.71
C GLN A 84 21.21 -4.29 7.54
N LEU A 85 21.49 -5.37 8.27
CA LEU A 85 20.50 -6.04 9.11
C LEU A 85 19.94 -5.11 10.20
N ILE A 86 20.79 -4.31 10.85
CA ILE A 86 20.36 -3.33 11.85
C ILE A 86 19.44 -2.28 11.24
N LEU A 87 19.79 -1.73 10.07
CA LEU A 87 18.97 -0.72 9.39
C LEU A 87 17.64 -1.30 8.89
N THR A 88 17.65 -2.53 8.34
CA THR A 88 16.42 -3.21 7.91
C THR A 88 15.51 -3.52 9.10
N ALA A 89 16.07 -3.96 10.24
CA ALA A 89 15.31 -4.16 11.46
C ALA A 89 14.71 -2.86 12.00
N SER A 90 15.48 -1.75 11.97
CA SER A 90 14.98 -0.41 12.31
C SER A 90 13.79 -0.02 11.44
N ALA A 91 13.91 -0.19 10.12
CA ALA A 91 12.82 0.12 9.18
C ALA A 91 11.56 -0.70 9.45
N PHE A 92 11.71 -1.99 9.80
CA PHE A 92 10.58 -2.84 10.19
C PHE A 92 9.90 -2.33 11.47
N VAL A 93 10.67 -1.97 12.49
CA VAL A 93 10.13 -1.42 13.75
C VAL A 93 9.43 -0.08 13.52
N GLU A 94 10.03 0.81 12.73
CA GLU A 94 9.47 2.13 12.38
C GLU A 94 8.09 1.98 11.69
N VAL A 95 8.00 1.09 10.70
CA VAL A 95 6.77 0.79 9.94
C VAL A 95 5.74 0.09 10.83
N ALA A 96 6.12 -0.93 11.59
CA ALA A 96 5.21 -1.64 12.47
C ALA A 96 4.62 -0.72 13.55
N LEU A 97 5.45 0.12 14.16
CA LEU A 97 5.01 1.11 15.13
C LEU A 97 4.07 2.13 14.48
N ALA A 98 4.39 2.62 13.28
CA ALA A 98 3.53 3.56 12.56
C ALA A 98 2.16 2.94 12.22
N ALA A 99 2.13 1.67 11.81
CA ALA A 99 0.88 0.96 11.52
C ALA A 99 0.01 0.81 12.78
N ILE A 100 0.60 0.38 13.89
CA ILE A 100 -0.11 0.26 15.19
C ILE A 100 -0.65 1.62 15.62
N LEU A 101 0.20 2.66 15.65
CA LEU A 101 -0.21 4.00 16.04
C LEU A 101 -1.30 4.58 15.12
N ALA A 102 -1.20 4.36 13.80
CA ALA A 102 -2.21 4.78 12.85
C ALA A 102 -3.56 4.11 13.14
N THR A 103 -3.59 2.82 13.47
CA THR A 103 -4.83 2.14 13.86
C THR A 103 -5.42 2.67 15.16
N LEU A 104 -4.58 2.92 16.18
CA LEU A 104 -5.03 3.43 17.49
C LEU A 104 -5.56 4.87 17.44
N PHE A 105 -5.13 5.66 16.45
CA PHE A 105 -5.61 7.03 16.22
C PHE A 105 -6.91 7.13 15.41
N MET A 106 -7.37 6.03 14.80
CA MET A 106 -8.66 6.00 14.12
C MET A 106 -9.78 5.64 15.10
N GLU A 107 -11.03 5.89 14.71
CA GLU A 107 -12.18 5.51 15.52
C GLU A 107 -12.43 3.99 15.43
N PRO A 108 -12.68 3.30 16.57
CA PRO A 108 -12.66 3.79 17.96
C PRO A 108 -11.23 3.96 18.50
N MET A 109 -10.97 5.11 19.13
CA MET A 109 -9.63 5.46 19.63
C MET A 109 -9.14 4.44 20.66
N TRP A 110 -7.87 4.06 20.57
CA TRP A 110 -7.17 3.12 21.46
C TRP A 110 -7.58 1.64 21.33
N GLU A 111 -8.34 1.28 20.31
CA GLU A 111 -8.66 -0.12 20.01
C GLU A 111 -7.98 -0.60 18.72
N LEU A 112 -7.63 -1.88 18.65
CA LEU A 112 -7.13 -2.52 17.42
C LEU A 112 -8.29 -3.02 16.55
N ARG A 113 -9.33 -2.20 16.44
CA ARG A 113 -10.49 -2.41 15.58
C ARG A 113 -10.71 -1.14 14.77
N LEU A 114 -11.18 -1.30 13.54
CA LEU A 114 -11.47 -0.18 12.65
C LEU A 114 -12.92 -0.26 12.23
N TYR A 115 -13.66 0.82 12.47
CA TYR A 115 -14.93 1.03 11.81
C TYR A 115 -14.69 1.65 10.44
N ALA A 116 -15.47 1.24 9.45
CA ALA A 116 -15.38 1.82 8.12
C ALA A 116 -16.74 1.95 7.44
N CYS A 117 -16.83 2.92 6.55
CA CYS A 117 -17.90 2.98 5.58
C CYS A 117 -17.61 2.03 4.42
N GLU A 118 -18.55 1.14 4.09
CA GLU A 118 -18.44 0.22 2.96
C GLU A 118 -18.10 0.96 1.65
N VAL A 119 -17.16 0.44 0.88
CA VAL A 119 -16.84 0.96 -0.46
C VAL A 119 -17.83 0.40 -1.47
N ARG A 120 -18.68 1.25 -2.07
CA ARG A 120 -19.70 0.80 -3.03
C ARG A 120 -19.32 1.07 -4.47
N LYS A 121 -18.69 2.22 -4.72
CA LYS A 121 -18.35 2.68 -6.08
C LYS A 121 -17.00 3.39 -6.07
N LEU A 122 -16.33 3.41 -7.21
CA LEU A 122 -15.11 4.20 -7.41
C LEU A 122 -15.33 5.70 -7.11
N THR A 123 -16.52 6.21 -7.42
CA THR A 123 -16.90 7.60 -7.15
C THR A 123 -16.84 7.96 -5.66
N ASP A 124 -16.95 6.99 -4.75
CA ASP A 124 -16.93 7.21 -3.30
C ASP A 124 -15.56 7.75 -2.83
N TRP A 125 -14.49 7.46 -3.59
CA TRP A 125 -13.14 7.96 -3.33
C TRP A 125 -12.92 9.40 -3.81
N TYR A 126 -13.79 9.88 -4.71
CA TYR A 126 -13.61 11.13 -5.44
C TYR A 126 -14.81 12.06 -5.30
N THR A 127 -15.36 12.17 -4.08
CA THR A 127 -16.57 12.97 -3.79
C THR A 127 -16.46 14.43 -4.23
N LEU A 128 -15.25 14.99 -4.27
CA LEU A 128 -14.95 16.34 -4.74
C LEU A 128 -15.49 16.63 -6.16
N PHE A 129 -15.42 15.65 -7.06
CA PHE A 129 -15.87 15.80 -8.46
C PHE A 129 -17.38 15.64 -8.63
N TYR A 130 -18.10 15.24 -7.58
CA TYR A 130 -19.54 14.97 -7.61
C TYR A 130 -20.35 15.96 -6.78
N ASN A 131 -19.81 17.17 -6.57
CA ASN A 131 -20.53 18.27 -5.93
C ASN A 131 -21.67 18.75 -6.85
N PRO A 132 -22.93 18.77 -6.37
CA PRO A 132 -24.06 19.14 -7.20
C PRO A 132 -24.15 20.66 -7.36
N ASN A 133 -24.61 21.10 -8.54
CA ASN A 133 -24.91 22.49 -8.85
C ASN A 133 -26.35 22.60 -9.40
N PRO A 134 -27.38 22.52 -8.53
CA PRO A 134 -28.77 22.64 -8.96
C PRO A 134 -29.01 24.00 -9.63
N ASN A 135 -29.59 23.98 -10.83
CA ASN A 135 -29.92 25.17 -11.64
C ASN A 135 -28.74 26.11 -11.96
N TYR A 136 -27.49 25.69 -11.74
CA TYR A 136 -26.29 26.51 -11.92
C TYR A 136 -26.22 27.78 -11.05
N GLU A 137 -27.07 27.90 -10.03
CA GLU A 137 -27.14 29.09 -9.15
C GLU A 137 -26.16 28.99 -7.98
N ALA A 138 -26.03 27.81 -7.38
CA ALA A 138 -25.18 27.58 -6.22
C ALA A 138 -24.66 26.14 -6.21
N THR A 139 -23.34 25.98 -6.00
CA THR A 139 -22.71 24.66 -5.83
C THR A 139 -22.72 24.27 -4.36
N TYR A 140 -23.33 23.14 -4.03
CA TYR A 140 -23.26 22.59 -2.67
C TYR A 140 -21.97 21.78 -2.51
N HIS A 141 -21.13 22.16 -1.56
CA HIS A 141 -19.90 21.44 -1.26
C HIS A 141 -20.17 20.31 -0.26
N CYS A 142 -20.31 19.10 -0.78
CA CYS A 142 -20.55 17.88 -0.01
C CYS A 142 -19.34 16.93 -0.08
N THR A 143 -18.15 17.49 -0.28
CA THR A 143 -16.90 16.75 -0.28
C THR A 143 -16.63 16.20 1.11
N GLN A 144 -16.62 14.88 1.21
CA GLN A 144 -16.30 14.16 2.43
C GLN A 144 -15.62 12.83 2.10
N GLU A 145 -15.00 12.24 3.10
CA GLU A 145 -14.44 10.88 2.99
C GLU A 145 -15.58 9.85 3.09
N ALA A 146 -16.22 9.53 1.97
CA ALA A 146 -17.33 8.57 1.95
C ALA A 146 -16.89 7.12 2.25
N VAL A 147 -15.58 6.85 2.15
CA VAL A 147 -14.92 5.57 2.45
C VAL A 147 -14.11 5.63 3.75
N TYR A 148 -14.53 6.49 4.69
CA TYR A 148 -13.82 6.66 5.96
C TYR A 148 -13.58 5.32 6.66
N PRO A 149 -12.39 5.06 7.25
CA PRO A 149 -11.18 5.90 7.31
C PRO A 149 -10.13 5.52 6.26
N LEU A 150 -10.49 4.77 5.20
CA LEU A 150 -9.53 4.12 4.31
C LEU A 150 -8.57 5.08 3.60
N GLN A 151 -9.00 6.32 3.33
CA GLN A 151 -8.13 7.33 2.75
C GLN A 151 -7.23 7.94 3.82
N THR A 152 -7.83 8.37 4.92
CA THR A 152 -7.15 9.13 5.97
C THR A 152 -6.15 8.27 6.74
N ILE A 153 -6.46 7.01 7.04
CA ILE A 153 -5.57 6.12 7.82
C ILE A 153 -4.23 5.90 7.12
N VAL A 154 -4.21 5.77 5.80
CA VAL A 154 -2.98 5.59 5.02
C VAL A 154 -2.13 6.86 5.04
N LEU A 155 -2.75 8.03 4.94
CA LEU A 155 -2.04 9.31 5.03
C LEU A 155 -1.43 9.54 6.43
N VAL A 156 -2.19 9.23 7.47
CA VAL A 156 -1.69 9.27 8.87
C VAL A 156 -0.55 8.29 9.06
N TYR A 157 -0.68 7.06 8.53
CA TYR A 157 0.37 6.05 8.56
C TYR A 157 1.67 6.53 7.88
N TYR A 158 1.60 7.08 6.66
CA TYR A 158 2.79 7.59 5.97
C TYR A 158 3.44 8.77 6.70
N PHE A 159 2.64 9.64 7.32
CA PHE A 159 3.16 10.71 8.18
C PHE A 159 3.87 10.15 9.42
N LEU A 160 3.29 9.14 10.08
CA LEU A 160 3.91 8.46 11.22
C LEU A 160 5.18 7.70 10.83
N CYS A 161 5.24 7.10 9.64
CA CYS A 161 6.47 6.51 9.11
C CYS A 161 7.58 7.56 8.99
N LEU A 162 7.25 8.75 8.46
CA LEU A 162 8.21 9.84 8.35
C LEU A 162 8.69 10.31 9.74
N LEU A 163 7.78 10.51 10.69
CA LEU A 163 8.14 10.88 12.07
C LEU A 163 9.00 9.81 12.75
N ASN A 164 8.57 8.55 12.71
CA ASN A 164 9.30 7.44 13.30
C ASN A 164 10.69 7.30 12.70
N MET A 165 10.84 7.47 11.39
CA MET A 165 12.15 7.48 10.73
C MET A 165 13.04 8.61 11.27
N PHE A 166 12.51 9.83 11.46
CA PHE A 166 13.29 10.94 12.03
C PHE A 166 13.68 10.74 13.50
N LEU A 167 12.88 10.01 14.28
CA LEU A 167 13.14 9.79 15.70
C LEU A 167 14.01 8.55 15.95
N ILE A 168 13.63 7.41 15.37
CA ILE A 168 14.23 6.10 15.64
C ILE A 168 15.53 5.92 14.87
N ARG A 169 15.56 6.26 13.58
CA ARG A 169 16.70 5.93 12.71
C ARG A 169 18.00 6.65 13.10
N PRO A 170 18.00 7.94 13.49
CA PRO A 170 19.20 8.58 14.02
C PRO A 170 19.65 8.00 15.36
N LEU A 171 18.72 7.63 16.23
CA LEU A 171 19.01 7.01 17.52
C LEU A 171 19.73 5.67 17.34
N ILE A 172 19.19 4.79 16.49
CA ILE A 172 19.79 3.50 16.16
C ILE A 172 21.14 3.69 15.47
N SER A 173 21.23 4.64 14.53
CA SER A 173 22.49 4.92 13.81
C SER A 173 23.60 5.40 14.75
N SER A 174 23.26 6.20 15.76
CA SER A 174 24.18 6.66 16.80
C SER A 174 24.59 5.54 17.74
N LEU A 175 23.61 4.75 18.23
CA LEU A 175 23.85 3.69 19.22
C LEU A 175 24.71 2.53 18.67
N PHE A 176 24.51 2.17 17.41
CA PHE A 176 25.21 1.04 16.78
C PHE A 176 26.35 1.47 15.84
N ASP A 177 26.70 2.76 15.82
CA ASP A 177 27.68 3.39 14.90
C ASP A 177 27.48 3.00 13.42
N VAL A 178 26.21 2.98 13.00
CA VAL A 178 25.81 2.67 11.62
C VAL A 178 25.50 3.98 10.90
N ARG A 179 26.53 4.61 10.32
CA ARG A 179 26.37 5.87 9.58
C ARG A 179 26.01 5.59 8.12
N GLY A 180 24.73 5.63 7.78
CA GLY A 180 24.23 5.57 6.40
C GLY A 180 23.29 6.74 6.13
N LYS A 181 23.74 7.77 5.39
CA LYS A 181 22.92 8.95 5.10
C LYS A 181 21.96 8.73 3.92
N ALA A 182 22.37 7.92 2.94
CA ALA A 182 21.61 7.71 1.72
C ALA A 182 20.19 7.13 1.97
N PRO A 183 20.00 6.09 2.81
CA PRO A 183 18.66 5.54 3.07
C PRO A 183 17.70 6.53 3.74
N ILE A 184 18.21 7.50 4.51
CA ILE A 184 17.41 8.55 5.14
C ILE A 184 16.95 9.57 4.11
N TYR A 185 17.87 10.05 3.25
CA TYR A 185 17.52 10.99 2.20
C TYR A 185 16.54 10.39 1.18
N SER A 186 16.75 9.13 0.77
CA SER A 186 15.83 8.44 -0.14
C SER A 186 14.40 8.40 0.41
N ALA A 187 14.24 8.18 1.71
CA ALA A 187 12.94 8.18 2.36
C ALA A 187 12.24 9.53 2.37
N LEU A 188 13.01 10.62 2.50
CA LEU A 188 12.47 11.97 2.41
C LEU A 188 11.91 12.30 1.02
N TYR A 189 12.35 11.59 -0.03
CA TYR A 189 11.79 11.71 -1.38
C TYR A 189 10.64 10.74 -1.64
N PHE A 190 10.80 9.46 -1.30
CA PHE A 190 9.79 8.47 -1.69
C PHE A 190 8.52 8.54 -0.83
N LEU A 191 8.59 8.90 0.46
CA LEU A 191 7.39 8.99 1.31
C LEU A 191 6.41 10.08 0.82
N PRO A 192 6.85 11.33 0.56
CA PRO A 192 5.99 12.33 -0.07
C PRO A 192 5.44 11.88 -1.42
N LEU A 193 6.26 11.22 -2.25
CA LEU A 193 5.79 10.68 -3.53
C LEU A 193 4.67 9.64 -3.34
N LEU A 194 4.81 8.72 -2.39
CA LEU A 194 3.76 7.75 -2.05
C LEU A 194 2.49 8.45 -1.53
N THR A 195 2.63 9.50 -0.70
CA THR A 195 1.47 10.28 -0.24
C THR A 195 0.75 10.98 -1.38
N LEU A 196 1.49 11.51 -2.36
CA LEU A 196 0.91 12.16 -3.54
C LEU A 196 0.16 11.15 -4.41
N ILE A 197 0.80 10.01 -4.70
CA ILE A 197 0.20 8.91 -5.48
C ILE A 197 -1.05 8.38 -4.79
N HIS A 198 -1.02 8.16 -3.47
CA HIS A 198 -2.20 7.74 -2.72
C HIS A 198 -3.27 8.85 -2.68
N GLY A 199 -2.87 10.10 -2.48
CA GLY A 199 -3.79 11.25 -2.45
C GLY A 199 -4.61 11.41 -3.74
N THR A 200 -4.02 11.10 -4.90
CA THR A 200 -4.67 11.25 -6.21
C THR A 200 -5.27 9.93 -6.74
N CYS A 201 -4.62 8.80 -6.50
CA CYS A 201 -4.98 7.51 -7.10
C CYS A 201 -5.54 6.48 -6.10
N CYS A 202 -5.84 6.84 -4.85
CA CYS A 202 -6.31 5.92 -3.81
C CYS A 202 -7.43 4.97 -4.25
N GLY A 203 -8.48 5.48 -4.89
CA GLY A 203 -9.60 4.67 -5.37
C GLY A 203 -9.15 3.69 -6.45
N LEU A 204 -8.32 4.13 -7.40
CA LEU A 204 -7.75 3.24 -8.42
C LEU A 204 -6.88 2.16 -7.79
N ILE A 205 -6.05 2.52 -6.81
CA ILE A 205 -5.19 1.57 -6.09
C ILE A 205 -6.06 0.57 -5.31
N TYR A 206 -7.14 1.02 -4.66
CA TYR A 206 -8.04 0.14 -3.93
C TYR A 206 -8.62 -0.98 -4.79
N TYR A 207 -9.00 -0.70 -6.04
CA TYR A 207 -9.52 -1.75 -6.94
C TYR A 207 -8.42 -2.54 -7.66
N SER A 208 -7.20 -2.00 -7.76
CA SER A 208 -6.11 -2.61 -8.54
C SER A 208 -4.99 -3.24 -7.71
N PHE A 209 -4.94 -3.04 -6.38
CA PHE A 209 -3.84 -3.51 -5.54
C PHE A 209 -3.52 -5.01 -5.66
N PRO A 210 -4.49 -5.93 -5.84
CA PRO A 210 -4.15 -7.35 -6.00
C PRO A 210 -3.31 -7.57 -7.26
N TYR A 211 -3.71 -6.92 -8.37
CA TYR A 211 -3.00 -6.97 -9.64
C TYR A 211 -1.66 -6.23 -9.58
N LEU A 212 -1.60 -5.07 -8.91
CA LEU A 212 -0.36 -4.35 -8.67
C LEU A 212 0.63 -5.20 -7.87
N SER A 213 0.17 -5.91 -6.84
CA SER A 213 1.00 -6.82 -6.04
C SER A 213 1.58 -7.96 -6.89
N ILE A 214 0.75 -8.59 -7.72
CA ILE A 214 1.18 -9.64 -8.66
C ILE A 214 2.22 -9.09 -9.64
N ALA A 215 1.92 -7.96 -10.28
CA ALA A 215 2.80 -7.34 -11.27
C ALA A 215 4.14 -6.91 -10.66
N MET A 216 4.12 -6.23 -9.51
CA MET A 216 5.32 -5.82 -8.78
C MET A 216 6.17 -7.03 -8.40
N SER A 217 5.55 -8.12 -7.92
CA SER A 217 6.29 -9.35 -7.62
C SER A 217 6.95 -9.96 -8.85
N MET A 218 6.24 -10.05 -9.97
CA MET A 218 6.77 -10.62 -11.21
C MET A 218 7.95 -9.80 -11.74
N VAL A 219 7.77 -8.47 -11.80
CA VAL A 219 8.81 -7.54 -12.27
C VAL A 219 10.01 -7.56 -11.33
N ALA A 220 9.80 -7.50 -10.02
CA ALA A 220 10.90 -7.49 -9.06
C ALA A 220 11.67 -8.82 -9.01
N THR A 221 10.98 -9.95 -9.23
CA THR A 221 11.64 -11.26 -9.42
C THR A 221 12.53 -11.25 -10.66
N ALA A 222 12.01 -10.75 -11.80
CA ALA A 222 12.79 -10.67 -13.04
C ALA A 222 14.00 -9.74 -12.90
N ILE A 223 13.83 -8.58 -12.26
CA ILE A 223 14.93 -7.64 -11.99
C ILE A 223 15.98 -8.30 -11.08
N HIS A 224 15.57 -8.99 -10.01
CA HIS A 224 16.50 -9.64 -9.09
C HIS A 224 17.43 -10.63 -9.82
N TYR A 225 16.87 -11.46 -10.70
CA TYR A 225 17.67 -12.40 -11.49
C TYR A 225 18.49 -11.72 -12.59
N ALA A 226 17.94 -10.68 -13.25
CA ALA A 226 18.66 -9.94 -14.29
C ALA A 226 19.89 -9.18 -13.75
N MET A 227 19.90 -8.81 -12.46
CA MET A 227 21.05 -8.15 -11.84
C MET A 227 22.18 -9.12 -11.44
N LYS A 228 21.99 -10.45 -11.56
CA LYS A 228 23.06 -11.41 -11.28
C LYS A 228 24.10 -11.39 -12.39
N LEU A 229 25.39 -11.47 -12.02
CA LEU A 229 26.48 -11.44 -12.99
C LEU A 229 26.60 -12.75 -13.78
N ASP A 230 26.37 -13.88 -13.11
CA ASP A 230 26.39 -15.22 -13.72
C ASP A 230 24.96 -15.60 -14.13
N GLN A 231 24.70 -15.55 -15.44
CA GLN A 231 23.40 -15.84 -16.05
C GLN A 231 23.23 -17.32 -16.41
N THR A 232 24.15 -18.20 -15.99
CA THR A 232 24.00 -19.64 -16.26
C THR A 232 22.88 -20.26 -15.41
N GLN A 233 22.10 -21.17 -16.01
CA GLN A 233 20.97 -21.83 -15.35
C GLN A 233 21.35 -22.50 -14.02
N LYS A 234 22.52 -23.18 -14.00
CA LYS A 234 23.03 -23.88 -12.81
C LYS A 234 23.42 -22.90 -11.71
N ALA A 235 24.11 -21.81 -12.05
CA ALA A 235 24.53 -20.81 -11.08
C ALA A 235 23.32 -20.09 -10.47
N LEU A 236 22.34 -19.69 -11.28
CA LEU A 236 21.11 -19.05 -10.79
C LEU A 236 20.32 -19.95 -9.85
N LEU A 237 20.19 -21.24 -10.16
CA LEU A 237 19.49 -22.20 -9.31
C LEU A 237 20.24 -22.44 -8.00
N LEU A 238 21.56 -22.66 -8.06
CA LEU A 238 22.39 -22.86 -6.87
C LEU A 238 22.39 -21.61 -5.97
N SER A 239 22.55 -20.44 -6.57
CA SER A 239 22.53 -19.15 -5.89
C SER A 239 21.18 -18.84 -5.26
N SER A 240 20.07 -19.28 -5.87
CA SER A 240 18.72 -19.10 -5.31
C SER A 240 18.48 -19.90 -4.04
N VAL A 241 19.13 -21.06 -3.87
CA VAL A 241 18.91 -21.97 -2.75
C VAL A 241 19.97 -21.83 -1.66
N TRP A 242 21.23 -21.60 -2.04
CA TRP A 242 22.36 -21.62 -1.11
C TRP A 242 22.79 -20.24 -0.61
N GLU A 243 22.49 -19.15 -1.33
CA GLU A 243 22.79 -17.81 -0.83
C GLU A 243 21.62 -17.27 0.00
N MET A 244 21.82 -17.13 1.31
CA MET A 244 20.81 -16.64 2.24
C MET A 244 20.17 -15.31 1.81
N LYS A 245 20.92 -14.39 1.21
CA LYS A 245 20.40 -13.12 0.71
C LYS A 245 19.37 -13.32 -0.39
N ASN A 246 19.63 -14.21 -1.35
CA ASN A 246 18.70 -14.47 -2.44
C ASN A 246 17.48 -15.24 -1.95
N VAL A 247 17.68 -16.23 -1.07
CA VAL A 247 16.56 -16.97 -0.46
C VAL A 247 15.59 -16.01 0.20
N VAL A 248 16.08 -15.05 1.00
CA VAL A 248 15.23 -14.04 1.65
C VAL A 248 14.53 -13.16 0.63
N ILE A 249 15.24 -12.62 -0.36
CA ILE A 249 14.67 -11.72 -1.37
C ILE A 249 13.60 -12.45 -2.20
N ILE A 250 13.89 -13.65 -2.70
CA ILE A 250 12.96 -14.48 -3.47
C ILE A 250 11.73 -14.82 -2.62
N SER A 251 11.92 -15.17 -1.36
CA SER A 251 10.81 -15.45 -0.43
C SER A 251 9.90 -14.23 -0.25
N VAL A 252 10.45 -13.02 -0.14
CA VAL A 252 9.65 -11.79 -0.05
C VAL A 252 8.82 -11.58 -1.33
N HIS A 253 9.41 -11.79 -2.52
CA HIS A 253 8.65 -11.70 -3.77
C HIS A 253 7.54 -12.76 -3.82
N TRP A 254 7.85 -14.01 -3.47
CA TRP A 254 6.86 -15.09 -3.42
C TRP A 254 5.70 -14.78 -2.47
N LEU A 255 5.99 -14.21 -1.29
CA LEU A 255 4.97 -13.77 -0.35
C LEU A 255 4.12 -12.63 -0.93
N LEU A 256 4.72 -11.67 -1.64
CA LEU A 256 4.00 -10.59 -2.31
C LEU A 256 3.09 -11.11 -3.43
N LEU A 257 3.54 -12.12 -4.18
CA LEU A 257 2.72 -12.80 -5.19
C LEU A 257 1.56 -13.56 -4.54
N ALA A 258 1.84 -14.34 -3.49
CA ALA A 258 0.82 -15.07 -2.74
C ALA A 258 -0.23 -14.12 -2.16
N PHE A 259 0.20 -12.99 -1.61
CA PHE A 259 -0.66 -11.92 -1.10
C PHE A 259 -1.57 -11.32 -2.19
N GLY A 260 -1.02 -11.05 -3.38
CA GLY A 260 -1.80 -10.57 -4.53
C GLY A 260 -2.83 -11.59 -5.02
N ILE A 261 -2.48 -12.87 -5.07
CA ILE A 261 -3.41 -13.95 -5.46
C ILE A 261 -4.50 -14.12 -4.39
N ALA A 262 -4.13 -14.13 -3.11
CA ALA A 262 -5.07 -14.30 -2.00
C ALA A 262 -6.10 -13.16 -1.93
N SER A 263 -5.72 -11.94 -2.27
CA SER A 263 -6.61 -10.78 -2.29
C SER A 263 -7.63 -10.76 -3.44
N LEU A 264 -7.44 -11.58 -4.47
CA LEU A 264 -8.42 -11.73 -5.56
C LEU A 264 -9.62 -12.59 -5.17
N ASN A 265 -9.51 -13.46 -4.15
CA ASN A 265 -10.59 -14.32 -3.63
C ASN A 265 -11.33 -15.21 -4.68
N TYR A 266 -10.77 -15.41 -5.87
CA TYR A 266 -11.39 -16.22 -6.93
C TYR A 266 -10.96 -17.70 -6.84
N HIS A 267 -9.66 -18.02 -6.69
CA HIS A 267 -9.20 -19.42 -6.58
C HIS A 267 -7.84 -19.55 -5.88
N TYR A 268 -7.82 -20.12 -4.67
CA TYR A 268 -6.57 -20.39 -3.92
C TYR A 268 -5.65 -21.43 -4.58
N THR A 269 -6.14 -22.21 -5.55
CA THR A 269 -5.31 -23.14 -6.34
C THR A 269 -4.20 -22.43 -7.11
N LEU A 270 -4.39 -21.15 -7.45
CA LEU A 270 -3.36 -20.33 -8.09
C LEU A 270 -2.14 -20.07 -7.18
N LEU A 271 -2.25 -20.29 -5.86
CA LEU A 271 -1.09 -20.21 -4.95
C LEU A 271 -0.01 -21.24 -5.28
N CYS A 272 -0.37 -22.35 -5.95
CA CYS A 272 0.62 -23.31 -6.47
C CYS A 272 1.54 -22.70 -7.53
N LEU A 273 1.15 -21.58 -8.15
CA LEU A 273 1.96 -20.86 -9.15
C LEU A 273 2.91 -19.83 -8.53
N VAL A 274 2.96 -19.69 -7.21
CA VAL A 274 3.89 -18.75 -6.55
C VAL A 274 5.36 -18.94 -6.96
N PRO A 275 5.93 -20.18 -7.04
CA PRO A 275 7.31 -20.35 -7.49
C PRO A 275 7.49 -20.20 -9.01
N PHE A 276 6.39 -20.12 -9.77
CA PHE A 276 6.43 -20.14 -11.23
C PHE A 276 7.28 -19.02 -11.85
N PRO A 277 7.20 -17.74 -11.43
CA PRO A 277 8.02 -16.68 -12.04
C PRO A 277 9.53 -16.93 -11.91
N SER A 278 9.97 -17.44 -10.76
CA SER A 278 11.38 -17.79 -10.53
C SER A 278 11.82 -18.96 -11.41
N LEU A 279 11.02 -20.03 -11.45
CA LEU A 279 11.30 -21.19 -12.30
C LEU A 279 11.30 -20.81 -13.77
N PHE A 280 10.32 -20.02 -14.20
CA PHE A 280 10.20 -19.56 -15.58
C PHE A 280 11.45 -18.77 -16.00
N TYR A 281 11.90 -17.80 -15.19
CA TYR A 281 13.12 -17.04 -15.50
C TYR A 281 14.35 -17.96 -15.62
N ILE A 282 14.57 -18.86 -14.67
CA ILE A 282 15.72 -19.77 -14.68
C ILE A 282 15.69 -20.68 -15.92
N LEU A 283 14.52 -21.16 -16.32
CA LEU A 283 14.39 -22.02 -17.49
C LEU A 283 14.61 -21.26 -18.80
N THR A 284 14.18 -19.99 -18.88
CA THR A 284 14.29 -19.19 -20.10
C THR A 284 15.58 -18.40 -20.24
N VAL A 285 16.40 -18.30 -19.17
CA VAL A 285 17.61 -17.45 -19.17
C VAL A 285 18.54 -17.68 -20.36
N ARG A 286 18.68 -18.94 -20.81
CA ARG A 286 19.50 -19.33 -21.97
C ARG A 286 19.07 -18.63 -23.27
N PHE A 287 17.79 -18.30 -23.40
CA PHE A 287 17.24 -17.65 -24.58
C PHE A 287 17.17 -16.12 -24.44
N THR A 288 17.40 -15.60 -23.23
CA THR A 288 17.25 -14.17 -22.93
C THR A 288 18.56 -13.48 -22.56
N ASP A 289 19.65 -14.22 -22.32
CA ASP A 289 20.96 -13.66 -22.00
C ASP A 289 21.59 -12.95 -23.22
N PRO A 290 21.86 -11.64 -23.15
CA PRO A 290 22.56 -10.91 -24.21
C PRO A 290 23.97 -11.44 -24.52
N GLY A 291 24.62 -12.11 -23.55
CA GLY A 291 25.96 -12.66 -23.70
C GLY A 291 26.06 -13.73 -24.80
N GLU A 292 25.07 -14.62 -24.86
CA GLU A 292 25.00 -15.70 -25.86
C GLU A 292 24.95 -15.15 -27.30
N PHE A 293 24.26 -14.02 -27.52
CA PHE A 293 24.15 -13.41 -28.85
C PHE A 293 25.46 -12.73 -29.30
N ARG A 294 26.23 -12.15 -28.37
CA ARG A 294 27.54 -11.55 -28.68
C ARG A 294 28.57 -12.58 -29.10
N GLU A 295 28.54 -13.77 -28.50
CA GLU A 295 29.48 -14.84 -28.87
C GLU A 295 29.18 -15.45 -30.24
N ILE A 296 27.91 -15.46 -30.67
CA ILE A 296 27.52 -15.93 -32.01
C ILE A 296 28.00 -14.96 -33.08
N GLU A 297 27.87 -13.65 -32.86
CA GLU A 297 28.34 -12.62 -33.80
C GLU A 297 29.87 -12.63 -33.94
N SER A 298 30.62 -12.95 -32.89
CA SER A 298 32.08 -13.09 -32.96
C SER A 298 32.59 -14.34 -33.70
N ARG A 299 31.70 -15.29 -34.02
CA ARG A 299 32.01 -16.56 -34.69
C ARG A 299 31.67 -16.55 -36.20
N ILE A 300 31.05 -15.49 -36.70
CA ILE A 300 30.71 -15.25 -38.11
C ILE A 300 31.74 -14.28 -38.70
#